data_AF-A0A0D8HD50-F1
#
_entry.id   AF-A0A0D8HD50-F1
#
_cell.length_a   1.000
_cell.length_b   1.000
_cell.length_c   1.000
_cell.angle_alpha   90.00
_cell.angle_beta   90.00
_cell.angle_gamma   90.00
#
_symmetry.space_group_name_H-M   'P 1'
#
loop_
_entity.id
_entity.type
_entity.pdbx_description
1 polymer ?
#
loop_
_entity_poly.entity_id
_entity_poly.type
_entity_poly.pdbx_seq_one_letter_code
_entity_poly.pdbx_strand_id
1 'polypeptide(L)' 'MIRRLDIGPIRDVGLLDSAINRPRSRFHGEEAYATFSFKAAALLQSITKNHALTDGNKRLAWLSTVVFCDLNGYAP' A
#
# COMPACT_ATOMS: atom_id res chain seq x y z
N MET A 1 17.50 2.60 2.17
CA MET A 1 16.26 3.39 2.25
C MET A 1 15.40 3.00 3.46
N ILE A 2 14.99 1.74 3.60
CA ILE A 2 14.15 1.26 4.73
C ILE A 2 14.79 1.53 6.12
N ARG A 3 16.09 1.27 6.29
CA ARG A 3 16.83 1.58 7.55
C ARG A 3 16.93 3.07 7.89
N ARG A 4 16.74 3.97 6.92
CA ARG A 4 16.77 5.43 7.15
C ARG A 4 15.43 6.00 7.57
N LEU A 5 14.33 5.27 7.33
CA LEU A 5 12.96 5.71 7.61
C LEU A 5 12.41 5.14 8.91
N ASP A 6 13.19 4.29 9.60
CA ASP A 6 12.79 3.58 10.82
C ASP A 6 11.44 2.87 10.64
N ILE A 7 11.35 2.06 9.57
CA ILE A 7 10.15 1.30 9.22
C ILE A 7 10.31 -0.13 9.73
N GLY A 8 9.34 -0.57 10.52
CA GLY A 8 9.26 -1.92 11.06
C GLY A 8 9.30 -1.95 12.59
N PRO A 9 9.65 -3.10 13.19
CA PRO A 9 9.60 -4.42 12.56
C PRO A 9 8.19 -4.76 12.04
N ILE A 10 8.10 -5.75 11.16
CA ILE A 10 6.80 -6.31 10.76
C ILE A 10 6.22 -7.01 11.98
N ARG A 11 5.02 -6.59 12.38
CA ARG A 11 4.25 -7.18 13.47
C ARG A 11 3.46 -8.38 12.96
N ASP A 12 2.84 -8.23 11.79
CA ASP A 12 2.00 -9.24 11.18
C ASP A 12 2.16 -9.21 9.65
N VAL A 13 2.68 -10.29 9.09
CA VAL A 13 2.93 -10.41 7.65
C VAL A 13 1.63 -10.62 6.86
N GLY A 14 0.62 -11.26 7.45
CA GLY A 14 -0.67 -11.49 6.82
C GLY A 14 -1.45 -10.19 6.66
N LEU A 15 -1.38 -9.30 7.65
CA LEU A 15 -1.89 -7.93 7.50
C LEU A 15 -1.12 -7.17 6.42
N LEU A 16 0.21 -7.30 6.33
CA LEU A 16 0.95 -6.63 5.27
C LEU A 16 0.54 -7.13 3.88
N ASP A 17 0.46 -8.45 3.72
CA ASP A 17 0.09 -9.11 2.47
C ASP A 17 -1.35 -8.76 2.03
N SER A 18 -2.30 -8.76 2.96
CA SER A 18 -3.67 -8.30 2.70
C SER A 18 -3.71 -6.84 2.23
N ALA A 19 -2.90 -5.97 2.83
CA ALA A 19 -2.88 -4.55 2.47
C ALA A 19 -2.37 -4.32 1.04
N ILE A 20 -1.27 -4.97 0.64
CA ILE A 20 -0.66 -4.77 -0.68
C ILE A 20 -1.46 -5.39 -1.82
N ASN A 21 -2.29 -6.40 -1.54
CA ASN A 21 -3.14 -7.03 -2.56
C ASN A 21 -4.42 -6.24 -2.84
N ARG A 22 -4.79 -5.29 -1.98
CA ARG A 22 -6.03 -4.52 -2.10
C ARG A 22 -6.22 -3.81 -3.46
N PRO A 23 -5.21 -3.16 -4.07
CA PRO A 23 -5.39 -2.51 -5.38
C PRO A 23 -5.77 -3.45 -6.52
N ARG A 24 -5.55 -4.76 -6.35
CA ARG A 24 -5.87 -5.81 -7.33
C ARG A 24 -7.17 -6.55 -7.01
N SER A 25 -7.87 -6.19 -5.94
CA SER A 25 -9.07 -6.90 -5.53
C SER A 25 -10.19 -6.74 -6.55
N ARG A 26 -11.00 -7.79 -6.67
CA ARG A 26 -12.17 -7.85 -7.54
C ARG A 26 -13.41 -8.18 -6.72
N PHE A 27 -14.54 -7.60 -7.11
CA PHE A 27 -15.84 -7.88 -6.51
C PHE A 27 -16.80 -8.28 -7.63
N HIS A 28 -17.36 -9.50 -7.54
CA HIS A 28 -18.19 -10.09 -8.61
C HIS A 28 -17.52 -10.10 -10.00
N GLY A 29 -16.20 -10.35 -10.06
CA GLY A 29 -15.43 -10.39 -11.30
C GLY A 29 -14.91 -9.02 -11.78
N GLU A 30 -15.52 -7.93 -11.32
CA GLU A 30 -15.13 -6.56 -11.67
C GLU A 30 -14.03 -6.02 -10.75
N GLU A 31 -13.19 -5.13 -11.27
CA GLU A 31 -12.17 -4.47 -10.46
C GLU A 31 -12.83 -3.61 -9.37
N ALA A 32 -12.43 -3.81 -8.11
CA ALA A 32 -12.95 -3.01 -7.00
C ALA A 32 -12.49 -1.54 -7.07
N TYR A 33 -11.42 -1.27 -7.82
CA TYR A 33 -10.81 0.05 -8.00
C TYR A 33 -10.60 0.31 -9.50
N ALA A 34 -11.59 0.88 -10.17
CA ALA A 34 -11.64 0.98 -11.63
C ALA A 34 -10.57 1.90 -12.26
N THR A 35 -10.08 2.90 -11.52
CA THR A 35 -9.06 3.84 -12.02
C THR A 35 -7.73 3.65 -11.32
N PHE A 36 -6.64 4.02 -11.99
CA PHE A 36 -5.32 3.99 -11.37
C PHE A 36 -5.25 4.80 -10.07
N SER A 37 -5.84 6.00 -10.05
CA SER A 37 -5.92 6.84 -8.84
C SER A 37 -6.64 6.13 -7.69
N PHE A 38 -7.71 5.38 -7.96
CA PHE A 38 -8.39 4.58 -6.94
C PHE A 38 -7.53 3.40 -6.47
N LYS A 39 -6.75 2.75 -7.35
CA LYS A 39 -5.79 1.70 -6.97
C LYS A 39 -4.68 2.25 -6.07
N ALA A 40 -4.13 3.41 -6.41
CA ALA A 40 -3.09 4.09 -5.62
C ALA A 40 -3.64 4.53 -4.24
N ALA A 41 -4.85 5.09 -4.20
CA ALA A 41 -5.53 5.45 -2.96
C ALA A 41 -5.84 4.22 -2.08
N ALA A 42 -6.24 3.11 -2.70
CA ALA A 42 -6.48 1.85 -2.00
C ALA A 42 -5.21 1.31 -1.34
N LEU A 43 -4.06 1.36 -2.03
CA LEU A 43 -2.76 0.97 -1.49
C LEU A 43 -2.35 1.85 -0.30
N LEU A 44 -2.47 3.18 -0.46
CA LEU A 44 -2.13 4.14 0.57
C LEU A 44 -2.97 3.91 1.84
N GLN A 45 -4.28 3.81 1.66
CA GLN A 45 -5.23 3.67 2.76
C GLN A 45 -5.10 2.31 3.44
N SER A 46 -4.90 1.22 2.68
CA SER A 46 -4.75 -0.12 3.26
C SER A 46 -3.50 -0.21 4.12
N ILE A 47 -2.32 0.15 3.61
CA ILE A 47 -1.06 0.06 4.39
C ILE A 47 -1.13 0.99 5.61
N THR A 48 -1.71 2.18 5.47
CA THR A 48 -1.87 3.13 6.58
C THR A 48 -2.73 2.57 7.72
N LYS A 49 -3.79 1.83 7.39
CA LYS A 49 -4.81 1.38 8.35
C LYS A 49 -4.67 -0.06 8.80
N ASN A 50 -3.89 -0.90 8.13
CA ASN A 50 -3.79 -2.31 8.50
C ASN A 50 -2.88 -2.59 9.70
N HIS A 51 -2.07 -1.60 10.12
CA HIS A 51 -1.17 -1.73 11.27
C HIS A 51 -0.28 -2.99 11.21
N ALA A 52 0.24 -3.31 10.02
CA ALA A 52 1.04 -4.52 9.81
C ALA A 52 2.45 -4.41 10.42
N LEU A 53 2.93 -3.18 10.65
CA LEU A 53 4.21 -2.89 11.28
C LEU A 53 4.02 -2.34 12.69
N THR A 54 5.01 -2.55 13.56
CA THR A 54 5.06 -1.93 14.89
C THR A 54 5.14 -0.41 14.79
N ASP A 55 6.02 0.10 13.92
CA ASP A 55 6.07 1.51 13.54
C ASP A 55 6.36 1.70 12.04
N GLY A 56 6.03 2.87 11.51
CA GLY A 56 6.32 3.26 10.15
C GLY A 56 5.23 2.97 9.14
N ASN A 57 4.03 2.50 9.54
CA ASN A 57 2.92 2.20 8.60
C ASN A 57 2.61 3.38 7.66
N LYS A 58 2.53 4.62 8.18
CA LYS A 58 2.26 5.81 7.36
C LYS A 58 3.41 6.13 6.38
N ARG A 59 4.66 5.97 6.83
CA ARG A 59 5.87 6.20 6.02
C ARG A 59 5.98 5.16 4.90
N LEU A 60 5.74 3.89 5.23
CA LEU A 60 5.68 2.80 4.27
C LEU A 60 4.54 3.02 3.28
N ALA A 61 3.35 3.40 3.75
CA ALA A 61 2.21 3.64 2.87
C ALA A 61 2.49 4.75 1.85
N TRP A 62 2.99 5.89 2.29
CA TRP A 62 3.38 6.99 1.40
C TRP A 62 4.43 6.54 0.37
N LEU A 63 5.53 5.94 0.84
CA LEU A 63 6.60 5.52 -0.04
C LEU A 63 6.15 4.47 -1.07
N SER A 64 5.38 3.47 -0.62
CA SER A 64 4.83 2.44 -1.51
C SER A 64 3.91 3.04 -2.55
N THR A 65 3.09 4.04 -2.19
CA THR A 65 2.21 4.73 -3.15
C THR A 65 3.00 5.57 -4.16
N VAL A 66 4.03 6.30 -3.72
CA VAL A 66 4.90 7.05 -4.65
C VAL A 66 5.57 6.10 -5.64
N VAL A 67 6.19 5.03 -5.15
CA VAL A 67 6.83 4.02 -6.01
C VAL A 67 5.80 3.35 -6.93
N PHE A 68 4.58 3.11 -6.45
CA PHE A 68 3.50 2.55 -7.27
C PHE A 68 3.10 3.51 -8.41
N CYS A 69 2.98 4.81 -8.15
CA CYS A 69 2.74 5.84 -9.17
C CYS A 69 3.88 5.87 -10.20
N ASP A 70 5.12 5.98 -9.72
CA ASP A 70 6.31 6.08 -10.57
C ASP A 70 6.47 4.87 -11.50
N LEU A 71 6.29 3.65 -10.97
CA LEU A 71 6.38 2.41 -11.75
C LEU A 71 5.28 2.28 -12.81
N ASN A 72 4.18 3.02 -12.68
CA ASN A 72 3.09 3.04 -13.66
C ASN A 72 3.09 4.31 -14.53
N GLY A 73 4.14 5.13 -14.45
CA GLY A 73 4.29 6.33 -15.29
C GLY A 73 3.42 7.51 -14.87
N TYR A 74 2.95 7.52 -13.62
CA TYR A 74 2.18 8.62 -13.05
C TYR A 74 3.04 9.45 -12.10
N ALA A 75 2.91 10.78 -12.17
CA ALA A 75 3.45 11.64 -11.13
C ALA A 75 2.62 11.45 -9.83
N PRO A 76 3.27 11.31 -8.66
CA PRO A 76 2.61 11.13 -7.37
C PRO A 76 1.86 12.36 -6.87
#